data_AF-A0A4U7EPT5-F1
#
_entry.id   AF-A0A4U7EPT5-F1
#
_cell.length_a   1.000
_cell.length_b   1.000
_cell.length_c   1.000
_cell.angle_alpha   90.00
_cell.angle_beta   90.00
_cell.angle_gamma   90.00
#
_symmetry.space_group_name_H-M   'P 1'
#
loop_
_entity.id
_entity.type
_entity.pdbx_description
1 polymer ?
#
loop_
_entity_poly.entity_id
_entity_poly.type
_entity_poly.pdbx_seq_one_letter_code
_entity_poly.pdbx_strand_id
1 'polypeptide(L)'
;MEDTSTRSEPESPPEASAESTADGPTSEPDDETDIEALRERVESEYDFDDFGPSDMAQMSADEWDAAFDPDTWITGDRLLDRVDAELKSRIATRDVFGVLERVREDGEERILVYSDEGYAIISPTGEVRGEGTVLRDIEPIVALAAMDSYEVPEPPENWSLPHPDSVPEGSGEFGNLVVQAVAAAQVLAGAALLVASAVADLGTIVAPAMGIVFLLVGVFLFAMVANARLSDRFRSEEYRNRLRALREAKERPEFVPVEDGVVTERGAAASDSDRDE
;
A
#
# COMPACT_ATOMS: atom_id res chain seq x y z
N MET A 1 15.36 -40.22 -53.48
CA MET A 1 14.26 -39.40 -52.93
C MET A 1 14.70 -39.03 -51.52
N GLU A 2 15.13 -37.84 -51.16
CA GLU A 2 15.48 -36.58 -51.83
C GLU A 2 16.20 -35.77 -50.72
N ASP A 3 17.30 -35.09 -51.07
CA ASP A 3 17.99 -34.10 -50.24
C ASP A 3 17.15 -32.82 -50.08
N THR A 4 17.19 -32.17 -48.90
CA THR A 4 17.22 -30.70 -48.70
C THR A 4 17.24 -30.41 -47.18
N SER A 5 18.31 -29.90 -46.56
CA SER A 5 18.79 -28.50 -46.59
C SER A 5 17.68 -27.46 -46.62
N THR A 6 17.49 -26.69 -45.53
CA THR A 6 17.85 -25.25 -45.47
C THR A 6 17.19 -24.56 -44.27
N ARG A 7 18.05 -23.83 -43.55
CA ARG A 7 17.81 -22.80 -42.54
C ARG A 7 17.05 -21.60 -43.14
N SER A 8 16.04 -21.05 -42.47
CA SER A 8 15.58 -19.68 -42.76
C SER A 8 15.09 -18.99 -41.48
N GLU A 9 15.70 -17.83 -41.25
CA GLU A 9 15.46 -16.83 -40.21
C GLU A 9 14.06 -16.20 -40.32
N PRO A 10 13.54 -15.58 -39.24
CA PRO A 10 12.23 -14.93 -39.25
C PRO A 10 12.24 -13.63 -40.08
N GLU A 11 11.22 -13.50 -40.93
CA GLU A 11 10.88 -12.33 -41.74
C GLU A 11 10.61 -11.08 -40.88
N SER A 12 11.32 -9.99 -41.17
CA SER A 12 11.00 -8.63 -40.73
C SER A 12 9.79 -8.08 -41.50
N PRO A 13 8.82 -7.41 -40.85
CA PRO A 13 7.81 -6.62 -41.54
C PRO A 13 8.38 -5.26 -42.02
N PRO A 14 7.82 -4.67 -43.08
CA PRO A 14 8.48 -3.63 -43.88
C PRO A 14 8.33 -2.21 -43.29
N GLU A 15 9.37 -1.41 -43.50
CA GLU A 15 9.36 0.05 -43.41
C GLU A 15 8.32 0.62 -44.39
N ALA A 16 7.30 1.28 -43.87
CA ALA A 16 6.42 2.15 -44.64
C ALA A 16 6.70 3.59 -44.21
N SER A 17 7.53 4.26 -45.00
CA SER A 17 7.67 5.72 -45.01
C SER A 17 6.30 6.35 -45.27
N ALA A 18 5.78 7.05 -44.27
CA ALA A 18 4.75 8.07 -44.46
C ALA A 18 5.31 9.37 -43.89
N GLU A 19 6.01 10.12 -44.74
CA GLU A 19 6.18 11.55 -44.58
C GLU A 19 4.77 12.18 -44.56
N SER A 20 4.36 12.64 -43.38
CA SER A 20 3.40 13.73 -43.24
C SER A 20 4.01 14.71 -42.26
N THR A 21 4.75 15.65 -42.83
CA THR A 21 5.11 16.93 -42.23
C THR A 21 3.82 17.67 -41.88
N ALA A 22 3.33 17.49 -40.66
CA ALA A 22 2.46 18.45 -40.00
C ALA A 22 3.38 19.34 -39.15
N ASP A 23 3.85 20.41 -39.77
CA ASP A 23 4.45 21.57 -39.12
C ASP A 23 3.33 22.26 -38.32
N GLY A 24 3.08 21.77 -37.12
CA GLY A 24 2.39 22.53 -36.08
C GLY A 24 3.46 23.24 -35.26
N PRO A 25 3.31 24.54 -34.91
CA PRO A 25 4.26 25.18 -34.04
C PRO A 25 4.22 24.45 -32.70
N THR A 26 5.24 23.63 -32.45
CA THR A 26 5.58 23.23 -31.08
C THR A 26 6.24 24.46 -30.51
N SER A 27 5.42 25.35 -29.96
CA SER A 27 5.93 26.40 -29.09
C SER A 27 6.43 25.68 -27.85
N GLU A 28 7.73 25.42 -27.77
CA GLU A 28 8.37 25.14 -26.49
C GLU A 28 8.01 26.33 -25.58
N PRO A 29 7.30 26.12 -24.46
CA PRO A 29 7.05 27.18 -23.49
C PRO A 29 8.36 27.45 -22.75
N ASP A 30 9.27 28.15 -23.41
CA ASP A 30 10.62 28.47 -22.90
C ASP A 30 10.62 29.58 -21.83
N ASP A 31 9.44 30.13 -21.50
CA ASP A 31 9.27 31.14 -20.46
C ASP A 31 8.49 30.58 -19.26
N GLU A 32 9.14 30.51 -18.10
CA GLU A 32 8.58 30.14 -16.78
C GLU A 32 7.28 30.92 -16.45
N THR A 33 7.14 32.12 -17.03
CA THR A 33 5.95 32.97 -16.89
C THR A 33 4.74 32.47 -17.71
N ASP A 34 4.98 31.81 -18.84
CA ASP A 34 3.92 31.25 -19.68
C ASP A 34 3.36 29.95 -19.08
N ILE A 35 4.22 29.14 -18.43
CA ILE A 35 3.81 27.94 -17.67
C ILE A 35 2.95 28.34 -16.45
N GLU A 36 3.37 29.34 -15.68
CA GLU A 36 2.59 29.81 -14.53
C GLU A 36 1.20 30.33 -14.95
N ALA A 37 1.14 31.09 -16.06
CA ALA A 37 -0.12 31.58 -16.61
C ALA A 37 -1.00 30.45 -17.18
N LEU A 38 -0.39 29.36 -17.64
CA LEU A 38 -1.11 28.16 -18.05
C LEU A 38 -1.65 27.40 -16.83
N ARG A 39 -0.87 27.29 -15.76
CA ARG A 39 -1.27 26.66 -14.49
C ARG A 39 -2.47 27.36 -13.86
N GLU A 40 -2.44 28.69 -13.72
CA GLU A 40 -3.56 29.46 -13.16
C GLU A 40 -4.86 29.24 -13.97
N ARG A 41 -4.73 29.11 -15.30
CA ARG A 41 -5.87 28.82 -16.17
C ARG A 41 -6.41 27.41 -15.93
N VAL A 42 -5.53 26.41 -15.85
CA VAL A 42 -5.91 25.02 -15.61
C VAL A 42 -6.57 24.86 -14.24
N GLU A 43 -6.03 25.47 -13.19
CA GLU A 43 -6.65 25.48 -11.85
C GLU A 43 -8.03 26.13 -11.83
N SER A 44 -8.31 27.06 -12.76
CA SER A 44 -9.63 27.67 -12.89
C SER A 44 -10.62 26.85 -13.71
N GLU A 45 -10.12 26.04 -14.65
CA GLU A 45 -10.95 25.27 -15.59
C GLU A 45 -11.32 23.89 -15.04
N TYR A 46 -10.42 23.26 -14.29
CA TYR A 46 -10.59 21.92 -13.76
C TYR A 46 -10.75 21.92 -12.24
N ASP A 47 -11.70 21.12 -11.74
CA ASP A 47 -11.84 20.83 -10.32
C ASP A 47 -10.97 19.61 -9.98
N PHE A 48 -9.79 19.86 -9.39
CA PHE A 48 -8.85 18.80 -9.05
C PHE A 48 -9.35 17.85 -7.94
N ASP A 49 -10.35 18.26 -7.15
CA ASP A 49 -10.92 17.42 -6.09
C ASP A 49 -11.89 16.35 -6.64
N ASP A 50 -12.50 16.60 -7.80
CA ASP A 50 -13.38 15.64 -8.52
C ASP A 50 -12.84 15.31 -9.91
N PHE A 51 -11.51 15.28 -10.05
CA PHE A 51 -10.85 15.05 -11.33
C PHE A 51 -10.89 13.58 -11.75
N GLY A 52 -11.48 13.30 -12.92
CA GLY A 52 -11.73 11.94 -13.39
C GLY A 52 -11.11 11.60 -14.75
N PRO A 53 -11.29 10.35 -15.23
CA PRO A 53 -10.77 9.91 -16.53
C PRO A 53 -11.29 10.71 -17.73
N SER A 54 -12.48 11.32 -17.61
CA SER A 54 -13.04 12.22 -18.63
C SER A 54 -12.29 13.53 -18.74
N ASP A 55 -11.77 14.05 -17.63
CA ASP A 55 -11.03 15.30 -17.58
C ASP A 55 -9.61 15.07 -18.07
N MET A 56 -9.02 13.92 -17.71
CA MET A 56 -7.75 13.46 -18.27
C MET A 56 -7.75 13.38 -19.79
N ALA A 57 -8.88 12.97 -20.38
CA ALA A 57 -9.03 12.87 -21.84
C ALA A 57 -9.25 14.22 -22.54
N GLN A 58 -9.66 15.24 -21.79
CA GLN A 58 -9.88 16.60 -22.31
C GLN A 58 -8.62 17.46 -22.20
N MET A 59 -7.83 17.23 -21.16
CA MET A 59 -6.62 17.98 -20.85
C MET A 59 -5.51 17.72 -21.88
N SER A 60 -4.96 18.79 -22.42
CA SER A 60 -3.85 18.76 -23.37
C SER A 60 -2.51 18.49 -22.67
N ALA A 61 -1.49 18.06 -23.42
CA ALA A 61 -0.16 17.75 -22.86
C ALA A 61 0.46 18.97 -22.15
N ASP A 62 0.34 20.17 -22.72
CA ASP A 62 0.89 21.39 -22.13
C ASP A 62 0.16 21.77 -20.82
N GLU A 63 -1.15 21.54 -20.76
CA GLU A 63 -1.93 21.75 -19.53
C GLU A 63 -1.56 20.74 -18.44
N TRP A 64 -1.31 19.49 -18.83
CA TRP A 64 -0.78 18.44 -17.95
C TRP A 64 0.58 18.81 -17.37
N ASP A 65 1.52 19.24 -18.21
CA ASP A 65 2.86 19.62 -17.79
C ASP A 65 2.83 20.85 -16.86
N ALA A 66 1.95 21.82 -17.13
CA ALA A 66 1.77 22.98 -16.26
C ALA A 66 1.13 22.65 -14.90
N ALA A 67 0.16 21.73 -14.88
CA ALA A 67 -0.53 21.30 -13.65
C ALA A 67 0.33 20.37 -12.77
N PHE A 68 1.17 19.53 -13.38
CA PHE A 68 1.99 18.53 -12.70
C PHE A 68 3.47 18.78 -12.92
N ASP A 69 3.87 20.04 -12.81
CA ASP A 69 5.25 20.50 -13.03
C ASP A 69 6.20 19.95 -11.95
N PRO A 70 7.14 19.04 -12.30
CA PRO A 70 8.07 18.46 -11.35
C PRO A 70 9.05 19.48 -10.75
N ASP A 71 9.28 20.62 -11.41
CA ASP A 71 10.17 21.67 -10.90
C ASP A 71 9.54 22.44 -9.72
N THR A 72 8.22 22.35 -9.54
CA THR A 72 7.51 22.89 -8.38
C THR A 72 7.48 21.96 -7.18
N TRP A 73 7.91 20.71 -7.34
CA TRP A 73 7.86 19.73 -6.26
C TRP A 73 8.89 20.05 -5.17
N ILE A 74 8.49 19.77 -3.93
CA ILE A 74 9.34 19.91 -2.76
C ILE A 74 10.47 18.88 -2.87
N THR A 75 11.71 19.37 -2.79
CA THR A 75 12.95 18.56 -2.74
C THR A 75 13.81 18.97 -1.54
N GLY A 76 14.96 18.32 -1.38
CA GLY A 76 15.92 18.59 -0.31
C GLY A 76 15.48 18.07 1.06
N ASP A 77 16.01 18.68 2.12
CA ASP A 77 15.70 18.32 3.49
C ASP A 77 14.20 18.46 3.82
N ARG A 78 13.52 19.44 3.19
CA ARG A 78 12.07 19.63 3.38
C ARG A 78 11.27 18.43 2.87
N LEU A 79 11.70 17.81 1.76
CA LEU A 79 11.08 16.58 1.27
C LEU A 79 11.32 15.44 2.26
N LEU A 80 12.56 15.28 2.73
CA LEU A 80 12.90 14.22 3.69
C LEU A 80 12.08 14.36 4.97
N ASP A 81 11.93 15.57 5.52
CA ASP A 81 11.11 15.81 6.72
C ASP A 81 9.63 15.44 6.50
N ARG A 82 9.09 15.74 5.32
CA ARG A 82 7.71 15.37 4.94
C ARG A 82 7.56 13.86 4.78
N VAL A 83 8.49 13.22 4.08
CA VAL A 83 8.50 11.76 3.88
C VAL A 83 8.65 11.05 5.21
N ASP A 84 9.53 11.51 6.10
CA ASP A 84 9.72 10.94 7.44
C ASP A 84 8.43 10.98 8.26
N ALA A 85 7.73 12.12 8.28
CA ALA A 85 6.45 12.25 8.98
C ALA A 85 5.35 11.36 8.39
N GLU A 86 5.21 11.35 7.05
CA GLU A 86 4.24 10.51 6.34
C GLU A 86 4.50 9.02 6.60
N LEU A 87 5.75 8.57 6.52
CA LEU A 87 6.12 7.18 6.75
C LEU A 87 5.89 6.75 8.19
N LYS A 88 6.21 7.60 9.17
CA LYS A 88 5.85 7.34 10.57
C LYS A 88 4.34 7.12 10.73
N SER A 89 3.52 7.97 10.10
CA SER A 89 2.06 7.81 10.10
C SER A 89 1.61 6.50 9.45
N ARG A 90 2.16 6.14 8.28
CA ARG A 90 1.82 4.90 7.54
C ARG A 90 2.26 3.63 8.24
N ILE A 91 3.41 3.65 8.91
CA ILE A 91 3.88 2.52 9.72
C ILE A 91 2.97 2.35 10.93
N ALA A 92 2.54 3.44 11.56
CA ALA A 92 1.60 3.40 12.69
C ALA A 92 0.24 2.81 12.30
N THR A 93 -0.29 3.16 11.12
CA THR A 93 -1.55 2.63 10.58
C THR A 93 -1.41 1.21 10.01
N ARG A 94 -0.17 0.70 9.87
CA ARG A 94 0.17 -0.59 9.26
C ARG A 94 -0.08 -0.65 7.75
N ASP A 95 -0.09 0.52 7.10
CA ASP A 95 -0.13 0.61 5.64
C ASP A 95 1.26 0.31 5.03
N VAL A 96 2.33 0.58 5.78
CA VAL A 96 3.71 0.25 5.42
C VAL A 96 4.33 -0.64 6.50
N PHE A 97 5.00 -1.72 6.08
CA PHE A 97 5.73 -2.61 6.99
C PHE A 97 7.24 -2.44 6.82
N GLY A 98 7.88 -1.77 7.78
CA GLY A 98 9.33 -1.62 7.79
C GLY A 98 9.85 -0.82 8.98
N VAL A 99 11.17 -0.81 9.13
CA VAL A 99 11.92 0.08 10.02
C VAL A 99 12.33 1.30 9.21
N LEU A 100 12.14 2.47 9.80
CA LEU A 100 12.52 3.77 9.24
C LEU A 100 13.79 4.26 9.94
N GLU A 101 14.80 4.63 9.15
CA GLU A 101 16.06 5.21 9.62
C GLU A 101 16.46 6.40 8.76
N ARG A 102 17.09 7.40 9.39
CA ARG A 102 17.84 8.44 8.68
C ARG A 102 19.30 8.06 8.59
N VAL A 103 19.81 7.99 7.37
CA VAL A 103 21.15 7.54 7.06
C VAL A 103 21.90 8.60 6.25
N ARG A 104 23.23 8.52 6.25
CA ARG A 104 24.07 9.33 5.38
C ARG A 104 24.80 8.42 4.39
N GLU A 105 24.59 8.65 3.11
CA GLU A 105 25.22 7.94 2.00
C GLU A 105 25.87 8.99 1.10
N ASP A 106 27.14 8.78 0.71
CA ASP A 106 27.93 9.74 -0.09
C ASP A 106 27.98 11.18 0.46
N GLY A 107 27.78 11.34 1.78
CA GLY A 107 27.78 12.64 2.46
C GLY A 107 26.42 13.34 2.53
N GLU A 108 25.41 12.82 1.83
CA GLU A 108 24.05 13.35 1.79
C GLU A 108 23.14 12.61 2.75
N GLU A 109 22.19 13.31 3.35
CA GLU A 109 21.16 12.68 4.18
C GLU A 109 20.12 11.99 3.30
N ARG A 110 19.72 10.79 3.70
CA ARG A 110 18.74 9.95 3.00
C ARG A 110 17.85 9.26 4.02
N ILE A 111 16.65 8.92 3.59
CA ILE A 111 15.75 8.08 4.39
C ILE A 111 15.88 6.65 3.90
N LEU A 112 16.07 5.72 4.83
CA LEU A 112 16.10 4.30 4.58
C LEU A 112 14.87 3.66 5.23
N VAL A 113 14.14 2.88 4.46
CA VAL A 113 13.09 1.98 4.94
C VAL A 113 13.48 0.57 4.59
N TYR A 114 13.44 -0.37 5.54
CA TYR A 114 13.71 -1.78 5.25
C TYR A 114 12.76 -2.72 6.01
N SER A 115 12.56 -3.89 5.43
CA SER A 115 11.76 -4.97 5.99
C SER A 115 12.49 -6.31 5.85
N ASP A 116 11.81 -7.40 6.16
CA ASP A 116 12.26 -8.76 5.89
C ASP A 116 12.22 -9.14 4.39
N GLU A 117 11.55 -8.34 3.55
CA GLU A 117 11.27 -8.65 2.14
C GLU A 117 11.87 -7.64 1.15
N GLY A 118 12.58 -6.62 1.64
CA GLY A 118 13.19 -5.59 0.78
C GLY A 118 13.50 -4.29 1.51
N TYR A 119 13.90 -3.28 0.74
CA TYR A 119 14.25 -1.96 1.24
C TYR A 119 13.98 -0.86 0.21
N ALA A 120 13.97 0.39 0.67
CA ALA A 120 13.94 1.59 -0.14
C ALA A 120 14.82 2.68 0.49
N ILE A 121 15.59 3.38 -0.33
CA ILE A 121 16.41 4.54 0.01
C ILE A 121 15.84 5.73 -0.77
N ILE A 122 15.47 6.77 -0.05
CA ILE A 122 14.93 8.01 -0.60
C ILE A 122 16.02 9.08 -0.55
N SER A 123 16.33 9.66 -1.71
CA SER A 123 17.24 10.78 -1.83
C SER A 123 16.56 12.12 -1.57
N PRO A 124 17.32 13.21 -1.31
CA PRO A 124 16.77 14.55 -1.25
C PRO A 124 16.11 15.00 -2.56
N THR A 125 16.49 14.40 -3.70
CA THR A 125 15.88 14.72 -5.00
C THR A 125 14.51 14.07 -5.19
N GLY A 126 14.08 13.20 -4.26
CA GLY A 126 12.85 12.41 -4.38
C GLY A 126 13.00 11.12 -5.18
N GLU A 127 14.21 10.78 -5.62
CA GLU A 127 14.48 9.49 -6.24
C GLU A 127 14.42 8.39 -5.18
N VAL A 128 13.70 7.31 -5.50
CA VAL A 128 13.61 6.13 -4.65
C VAL A 128 14.35 4.98 -5.31
N ARG A 129 15.30 4.39 -4.59
CA ARG A 129 16.04 3.19 -5.02
C ARG A 129 15.78 2.06 -4.04
N GLY A 130 15.63 0.84 -4.51
CA GLY A 130 15.38 -0.28 -3.60
C GLY A 130 14.98 -1.55 -4.30
N GLU A 131 14.45 -2.48 -3.51
CA GLU A 131 13.92 -3.75 -4.00
C GLU A 131 12.74 -4.23 -3.16
N GLY A 132 11.95 -5.13 -3.76
CA GLY A 132 10.86 -5.81 -3.07
C GLY A 132 9.60 -4.96 -2.89
N THR A 133 8.76 -5.39 -1.96
CA THR A 133 7.46 -4.76 -1.66
C THR A 133 7.64 -3.36 -1.10
N VAL A 134 8.71 -3.13 -0.33
CA VAL A 134 9.02 -1.82 0.25
C VAL A 134 9.17 -0.75 -0.83
N LEU A 135 9.92 -0.98 -1.91
CA LEU A 135 10.05 -0.01 -2.99
C LEU A 135 8.68 0.41 -3.56
N ARG A 136 7.85 -0.59 -3.88
CA ARG A 136 6.52 -0.37 -4.47
C ARG A 136 5.58 0.42 -3.56
N ASP A 137 5.68 0.22 -2.25
CA ASP A 137 4.83 0.90 -1.27
C ASP A 137 5.33 2.34 -0.99
N ILE A 138 6.65 2.58 -1.11
CA ILE A 138 7.28 3.86 -0.77
C ILE A 138 7.25 4.86 -1.93
N GLU A 139 7.41 4.43 -3.18
CA GLU A 139 7.40 5.33 -4.36
C GLU A 139 6.17 6.26 -4.41
N PRO A 140 4.91 5.77 -4.26
CA PRO A 140 3.74 6.65 -4.28
C PRO A 140 3.72 7.63 -3.10
N ILE A 141 4.26 7.22 -1.95
CA ILE A 141 4.30 8.03 -0.74
C ILE A 141 5.24 9.22 -0.92
N VAL A 142 6.43 8.97 -1.50
CA VAL A 142 7.41 10.03 -1.77
C VAL A 142 6.86 11.04 -2.78
N ALA A 143 6.19 10.56 -3.84
CA ALA A 143 5.56 11.42 -4.82
C ALA A 143 4.51 12.35 -4.19
N LEU A 144 3.62 11.81 -3.34
CA LEU A 144 2.62 12.62 -2.63
C LEU A 144 3.29 13.62 -1.67
N ALA A 145 4.31 13.18 -0.91
CA ALA A 145 5.02 14.05 0.01
C ALA A 145 5.77 15.20 -0.69
N ALA A 146 6.16 15.01 -1.96
CA ALA A 146 6.78 16.04 -2.78
C ALA A 146 5.80 17.10 -3.28
N MET A 147 4.49 16.82 -3.35
CA MET A 147 3.49 17.80 -3.73
C MET A 147 3.27 18.82 -2.60
N ASP A 148 3.33 20.12 -2.89
CA ASP A 148 3.12 21.17 -1.88
C ASP A 148 1.66 21.23 -1.39
N SER A 149 0.71 20.93 -2.27
CA SER A 149 -0.73 20.87 -1.96
C SER A 149 -1.12 19.69 -1.06
N TYR A 150 -0.30 18.64 -1.00
CA TYR A 150 -0.58 17.48 -0.16
C TYR A 150 -0.33 17.81 1.31
N GLU A 151 -1.29 17.49 2.18
CA GLU A 151 -1.11 17.65 3.63
C GLU A 151 -0.61 16.35 4.25
N VAL A 152 0.61 16.39 4.78
CA VAL A 152 1.22 15.25 5.46
C VAL A 152 0.63 15.11 6.87
N PRO A 153 0.07 13.94 7.26
CA PRO A 153 -0.46 13.70 8.59
C PRO A 153 0.64 13.78 9.65
N GLU A 154 0.31 14.41 10.78
CA GLU A 154 1.21 14.47 11.93
C GLU A 154 1.36 13.06 12.57
N PRO A 155 2.60 12.56 12.74
CA PRO A 155 2.81 11.21 13.21
C PRO A 155 2.50 11.05 14.70
N PRO A 156 1.94 9.90 15.13
CA PRO A 156 1.75 9.62 16.54
C PRO A 156 3.09 9.37 17.24
N GLU A 157 3.16 9.62 18.56
CA GLU A 157 4.37 9.40 19.37
C GLU A 157 4.86 7.94 19.30
N ASN A 158 3.94 6.98 19.21
CA ASN A 158 4.20 5.55 19.17
C ASN A 158 4.05 4.95 17.76
N TRP A 159 4.75 5.51 16.78
CA TRP A 159 4.67 5.09 15.37
C TRP A 159 5.36 3.75 15.06
N SER A 160 6.33 3.34 15.86
CA SER A 160 7.16 2.16 15.58
C SER A 160 6.36 0.85 15.57
N LEU A 161 6.84 -0.14 14.81
CA LEU A 161 6.23 -1.47 14.75
C LEU A 161 6.09 -2.12 16.15
N PRO A 162 4.94 -2.79 16.42
CA PRO A 162 4.70 -3.42 17.71
C PRO A 162 5.66 -4.58 17.99
N HIS A 163 5.76 -4.99 19.25
CA HIS A 163 6.48 -6.21 19.60
C HIS A 163 5.69 -7.43 19.09
N PRO A 164 6.33 -8.47 18.50
CA PRO A 164 5.63 -9.66 18.03
C PRO A 164 4.66 -10.24 19.07
N ASP A 165 5.09 -10.32 20.33
CA ASP A 165 4.29 -10.91 21.41
C ASP A 165 3.13 -10.00 21.89
N SER A 166 3.09 -8.74 21.45
CA SER A 166 1.98 -7.83 21.74
C SER A 166 0.86 -7.89 20.70
N VAL A 167 1.05 -8.62 19.60
CA VAL A 167 0.05 -8.79 18.54
C VAL A 167 -1.01 -9.81 18.98
N PRO A 168 -2.30 -9.43 19.10
CA PRO A 168 -3.36 -10.36 19.45
C PRO A 168 -3.59 -11.44 18.39
N GLU A 169 -4.05 -12.61 18.81
CA GLU A 169 -4.32 -13.78 17.96
C GLU A 169 -5.61 -13.67 17.11
N GLY A 170 -6.36 -12.58 17.22
CA GLY A 170 -7.52 -12.31 16.38
C GLY A 170 -8.29 -11.05 16.79
N SER A 171 -8.70 -10.24 15.81
CA SER A 171 -9.53 -9.05 16.00
C SER A 171 -11.03 -9.30 15.75
N GLY A 172 -11.37 -10.41 15.07
CA GLY A 172 -12.74 -10.71 14.61
C GLY A 172 -13.58 -11.59 15.54
N GLU A 173 -13.12 -11.92 16.75
CA GLU A 173 -13.76 -12.93 17.62
C GLU A 173 -15.23 -12.61 17.93
N PHE A 174 -15.56 -11.34 18.18
CA PHE A 174 -16.93 -10.93 18.48
C PHE A 174 -17.86 -11.06 17.27
N GLY A 175 -17.42 -10.62 16.08
CA GLY A 175 -18.22 -10.75 14.85
C GLY A 175 -18.46 -12.22 14.50
N ASN A 176 -17.41 -13.04 14.62
CA ASN A 176 -17.49 -14.48 14.45
C ASN A 176 -18.47 -15.13 15.44
N LEU A 177 -18.47 -14.70 16.70
CA LEU A 177 -19.39 -15.20 17.73
C LEU A 177 -20.86 -14.92 17.38
N VAL A 178 -21.17 -13.71 16.92
CA VAL A 178 -22.55 -13.33 16.53
C VAL A 178 -23.03 -14.19 15.37
N VAL A 179 -22.21 -14.34 14.31
CA VAL A 179 -22.56 -15.17 13.15
C VAL A 179 -22.69 -16.64 13.56
N GLN A 180 -21.82 -17.13 14.44
CA GLN A 180 -21.89 -18.49 14.98
C GLN A 180 -23.16 -18.73 15.80
N ALA A 181 -23.61 -17.75 16.59
CA ALA A 181 -24.86 -17.83 17.34
C ALA A 181 -26.08 -17.91 16.41
N VAL A 182 -26.11 -17.08 15.35
CA VAL A 182 -27.16 -17.14 14.32
C VAL A 182 -27.12 -18.49 13.60
N ALA A 183 -25.94 -18.97 13.22
CA ALA A 183 -25.77 -20.29 12.60
C ALA A 183 -26.28 -21.43 13.49
N ALA A 184 -25.97 -21.38 14.79
CA ALA A 184 -26.45 -22.36 15.77
C ALA A 184 -27.99 -22.33 15.88
N ALA A 185 -28.58 -21.14 16.00
CA ALA A 185 -30.03 -20.98 16.05
C ALA A 185 -30.71 -21.50 14.77
N GLN A 186 -30.11 -21.24 13.61
CA GLN A 186 -30.57 -21.70 12.30
C GLN A 186 -30.54 -23.24 12.19
N VAL A 187 -29.45 -23.86 12.62
CA VAL A 187 -29.32 -25.34 12.64
C VAL A 187 -30.35 -25.95 13.60
N LEU A 188 -30.52 -25.38 14.79
CA LEU A 188 -31.51 -25.84 15.77
C LEU A 188 -32.94 -25.70 15.24
N ALA A 189 -33.27 -24.58 14.61
CA ALA A 189 -34.58 -24.36 13.99
C ALA A 189 -34.84 -25.34 12.84
N GLY A 190 -33.84 -25.55 11.97
CA GLY A 190 -33.93 -26.52 10.88
C GLY A 190 -34.13 -27.95 11.38
N ALA A 191 -33.34 -28.37 12.37
CA ALA A 191 -33.48 -29.68 13.00
C ALA A 191 -34.84 -29.86 13.69
N ALA A 192 -35.30 -28.84 14.44
CA ALA A 192 -36.60 -28.87 15.10
C ALA A 192 -37.75 -28.99 14.09
N LEU A 193 -37.69 -28.28 12.97
CA LEU A 193 -38.69 -28.38 11.89
C LEU A 193 -38.72 -29.79 11.27
N LEU A 194 -37.56 -30.41 11.02
CA LEU A 194 -37.51 -31.77 10.50
C LEU A 194 -38.09 -32.80 11.48
N VAL A 195 -37.74 -32.70 12.76
CA VAL A 195 -38.26 -33.58 13.81
C VAL A 195 -39.77 -33.40 13.96
N ALA A 196 -40.25 -32.16 13.99
CA ALA A 196 -41.68 -31.87 14.06
C ALA A 196 -42.42 -32.42 12.84
N SER A 197 -41.85 -32.30 11.63
CA SER A 197 -42.44 -32.85 10.42
C SER A 197 -42.58 -34.37 10.46
N ALA A 198 -41.64 -35.08 11.09
CA ALA A 198 -41.66 -36.53 11.20
C ALA A 198 -42.59 -37.05 12.30
N VAL A 199 -42.69 -36.33 13.43
CA VAL A 199 -43.42 -36.80 14.63
C VAL A 199 -44.87 -36.29 14.69
N ALA A 200 -45.11 -35.05 14.27
CA ALA A 200 -46.42 -34.42 14.36
C ALA A 200 -47.26 -34.58 13.08
N ASP A 201 -46.78 -35.37 12.11
CA ASP A 201 -47.42 -35.63 10.82
C ASP A 201 -47.95 -34.34 10.16
N LEU A 202 -47.07 -33.33 10.10
CA LEU A 202 -47.33 -32.07 9.43
C LEU A 202 -47.44 -32.37 7.93
N GLY A 203 -48.66 -32.68 7.45
CA GLY A 203 -48.95 -33.19 6.10
C GLY A 203 -48.65 -32.26 4.92
N THR A 204 -47.64 -31.40 5.03
CA THR A 204 -47.18 -30.45 4.01
C THR A 204 -45.70 -30.64 3.71
N ILE A 205 -45.31 -30.55 2.43
CA ILE A 205 -43.90 -30.65 2.01
C ILE A 205 -43.07 -29.40 2.38
N VAL A 206 -43.73 -28.30 2.73
CA VAL A 206 -43.10 -27.01 3.01
C VAL A 206 -42.25 -27.07 4.28
N ALA A 207 -42.77 -27.69 5.35
CA ALA A 207 -42.06 -27.80 6.62
C ALA A 207 -40.71 -28.54 6.50
N PRO A 208 -40.62 -29.75 5.91
CA PRO A 208 -39.34 -30.42 5.74
C PRO A 208 -38.42 -29.70 4.75
N ALA A 209 -38.96 -29.10 3.68
CA ALA A 209 -38.15 -28.32 2.74
C ALA A 209 -37.48 -27.11 3.41
N MET A 210 -38.24 -26.33 4.20
CA MET A 210 -37.69 -25.20 4.95
C MET A 210 -36.70 -25.66 6.01
N GLY A 211 -36.96 -26.78 6.69
CA GLY A 211 -36.02 -27.38 7.64
C GLY A 211 -34.65 -27.66 7.00
N ILE A 212 -34.65 -28.23 5.79
CA ILE A 212 -33.42 -28.45 5.00
C ILE A 212 -32.74 -27.12 4.67
N VAL A 213 -33.48 -26.11 4.21
CA VAL A 213 -32.91 -24.78 3.90
C VAL A 213 -32.24 -24.16 5.13
N PHE A 214 -32.90 -24.18 6.29
CA PHE A 214 -32.32 -23.69 7.55
C PHE A 214 -31.03 -24.43 7.90
N LEU A 215 -31.00 -25.76 7.77
CA LEU A 215 -29.78 -26.54 8.00
C LEU A 215 -28.66 -26.16 7.01
N LEU A 216 -28.96 -26.06 5.72
CA LEU A 216 -27.97 -25.72 4.70
C LEU A 216 -27.36 -24.34 4.94
N VAL A 217 -28.19 -23.33 5.22
CA VAL A 217 -27.71 -21.98 5.53
C VAL A 217 -26.91 -21.98 6.83
N GLY A 218 -27.37 -22.68 7.87
CA GLY A 218 -26.66 -22.75 9.15
C GLY A 218 -25.28 -23.39 9.01
N VAL A 219 -25.19 -24.51 8.29
CA VAL A 219 -23.91 -25.17 7.98
C VAL A 219 -23.01 -24.26 7.15
N PHE A 220 -23.55 -23.56 6.15
CA PHE A 220 -22.80 -22.60 5.35
C PHE A 220 -22.21 -21.48 6.21
N LEU A 221 -22.99 -20.89 7.12
CA LEU A 221 -22.50 -19.85 8.03
C LEU A 221 -21.39 -20.38 8.96
N PHE A 222 -21.51 -21.60 9.48
CA PHE A 222 -20.42 -22.22 10.25
C PHE A 222 -19.14 -22.39 9.42
N ALA A 223 -19.26 -22.85 8.17
CA ALA A 223 -18.12 -23.00 7.28
C ALA A 223 -17.43 -21.66 6.98
N MET A 224 -18.22 -20.60 6.75
CA MET A 224 -17.72 -19.24 6.56
C MET A 224 -16.92 -18.74 7.78
N VAL A 225 -17.47 -18.88 8.99
CA VAL A 225 -16.79 -18.48 10.23
C VAL A 225 -15.54 -19.30 10.49
N ALA A 226 -15.57 -20.61 10.23
CA ALA A 226 -14.41 -21.48 10.39
C ALA A 226 -13.25 -21.04 9.47
N ASN A 227 -13.57 -20.69 8.21
CA ASN A 227 -12.58 -20.18 7.26
C ASN A 227 -12.04 -18.80 7.68
N ALA A 228 -12.91 -17.89 8.14
CA ALA A 228 -12.50 -16.57 8.63
C ALA A 228 -11.55 -16.67 9.83
N ARG A 229 -11.90 -17.50 10.82
CA ARG A 229 -11.06 -17.73 12.01
C ARG A 229 -9.68 -18.30 11.66
N LEU A 230 -9.63 -19.21 10.69
CA LEU A 230 -8.37 -19.80 10.24
C LEU A 230 -7.50 -18.76 9.52
N SER A 231 -8.10 -17.98 8.62
CA SER A 231 -7.43 -16.90 7.89
C SER A 231 -6.88 -15.82 8.83
N ASP A 232 -7.67 -15.36 9.80
CA ASP A 232 -7.26 -14.36 10.79
C ASP A 232 -6.08 -14.86 11.62
N ARG A 233 -6.13 -16.11 12.07
CA ARG A 233 -5.04 -16.73 12.83
C ARG A 233 -3.77 -16.78 11.99
N PHE A 234 -3.84 -17.29 10.76
CA PHE A 234 -2.67 -17.36 9.88
C PHE A 234 -2.06 -15.99 9.63
N ARG A 235 -2.88 -14.98 9.33
CA ARG A 235 -2.40 -13.60 9.13
C ARG A 235 -1.70 -13.05 10.36
N SER A 236 -2.25 -13.29 11.55
CA SER A 236 -1.64 -12.83 12.81
C SER A 236 -0.32 -13.56 13.12
N GLU A 237 -0.21 -14.85 12.76
CA GLU A 237 1.01 -15.65 12.94
C GLU A 237 2.08 -15.23 11.93
N GLU A 238 1.70 -15.02 10.67
CA GLU A 238 2.57 -14.51 9.61
C GLU A 238 3.13 -13.13 9.98
N TYR A 239 2.26 -12.19 10.37
CA TYR A 239 2.69 -10.86 10.82
C TYR A 239 3.67 -10.94 12.01
N ARG A 240 3.40 -11.80 12.99
CA ARG A 240 4.33 -12.04 14.11
C ARG A 240 5.66 -12.62 13.66
N ASN A 241 5.66 -13.53 12.67
CA ASN A 241 6.89 -14.10 12.13
C ASN A 241 7.72 -13.04 11.40
N ARG A 242 7.10 -12.18 10.60
CA ARG A 242 7.77 -11.05 9.94
C ARG A 242 8.39 -10.08 10.95
N LEU A 243 7.65 -9.72 12.01
CA LEU A 243 8.18 -8.90 13.09
C LEU A 243 9.35 -9.56 13.83
N ARG A 244 9.35 -10.89 13.96
CA ARG A 244 10.47 -11.63 14.55
C ARG A 244 11.68 -11.65 13.63
N ALA A 245 11.48 -11.93 12.34
CA ALA A 245 12.56 -11.93 11.35
C ALA A 245 13.28 -10.58 11.34
N LEU A 246 12.51 -9.49 11.34
CA LEU A 246 13.02 -8.14 11.38
C LEU A 246 13.78 -7.81 12.69
N ARG A 247 13.39 -8.38 13.83
CA ARG A 247 14.10 -8.19 15.12
C ARG A 247 15.30 -9.12 15.30
N GLU A 248 15.27 -10.31 14.71
CA GLU A 248 16.37 -11.27 14.72
C GLU A 248 17.55 -10.77 13.91
N ALA A 249 17.26 -10.02 12.83
CA ALA A 249 18.17 -9.07 12.20
C ALA A 249 18.46 -7.89 13.15
N LYS A 250 19.09 -8.17 14.31
CA LYS A 250 19.48 -7.19 15.33
C LYS A 250 20.30 -6.00 14.77
N GLU A 251 20.81 -6.15 13.56
CA GLU A 251 21.49 -5.17 12.72
C GLU A 251 20.80 -5.14 11.35
N ARG A 252 20.92 -4.00 10.65
CA ARG A 252 20.41 -3.78 9.29
C ARG A 252 20.70 -5.01 8.40
N PRO A 253 19.72 -5.53 7.63
CA PRO A 253 19.93 -6.71 6.80
C PRO A 253 21.10 -6.53 5.81
N GLU A 254 21.87 -7.59 5.56
CA GLU A 254 23.07 -7.55 4.70
C GLU A 254 22.79 -7.08 3.26
N PHE A 255 21.56 -7.24 2.77
CA PHE A 255 21.17 -6.80 1.42
C PHE A 255 20.99 -5.28 1.29
N VAL A 256 20.94 -4.54 2.40
CA VAL A 256 20.77 -3.08 2.37
C VAL A 256 22.13 -2.42 2.14
N PRO A 257 22.33 -1.72 1.01
CA PRO A 257 23.64 -1.27 0.55
C PRO A 257 24.06 0.07 1.19
N VAL A 258 23.99 0.20 2.51
CA VAL A 258 24.39 1.44 3.21
C VAL A 258 25.38 1.11 4.30
N GLU A 259 26.64 1.51 4.12
CA GLU A 259 27.72 1.41 5.11
C GLU A 259 27.53 2.48 6.22
N ASP A 260 27.83 2.13 7.47
CA ASP A 260 27.43 2.85 8.69
C ASP A 260 27.50 4.38 8.65
N GLY A 261 26.36 5.02 8.89
CA GLY A 261 26.19 6.47 8.97
C GLY A 261 24.82 6.89 9.49
N VAL A 262 24.32 6.26 10.57
CA VAL A 262 23.04 6.65 11.19
C VAL A 262 23.15 8.06 11.75
N VAL A 263 22.30 8.96 11.27
CA VAL A 263 22.17 10.30 11.85
C VAL A 263 21.33 10.17 13.10
N THR A 264 21.96 9.95 14.25
CA THR A 264 21.24 9.97 15.53
C THR A 264 20.80 11.40 15.81
N GLU A 265 19.50 11.64 15.94
CA GLU A 265 18.97 12.89 16.49
C GLU A 265 19.63 13.15 17.85
N ARG A 266 20.60 14.06 17.88
CA ARG A 266 21.21 14.54 19.11
C ARG A 266 20.21 15.48 19.78
N GLY A 267 19.24 14.93 20.51
CA GLY A 267 18.17 15.74 21.09
C GLY A 267 17.31 15.10 22.19
N ALA A 268 17.64 13.94 22.76
CA ALA A 268 16.90 13.41 23.92
C ALA A 268 17.73 12.44 24.76
N ALA A 269 18.79 12.92 25.42
CA ALA A 269 19.36 12.19 26.56
C ALA A 269 20.08 13.13 27.54
N ALA A 270 19.87 12.85 28.83
CA ALA A 270 20.60 13.34 30.02
C ALA A 270 20.10 14.64 30.67
N SER A 271 19.06 14.51 31.50
CA SER A 271 19.01 15.25 32.77
C SER A 271 18.46 14.37 33.89
N ASP A 272 19.17 13.29 34.21
CA ASP A 272 19.07 12.69 35.55
C ASP A 272 20.38 11.99 35.93
N SER A 273 21.32 12.77 36.44
CA SER A 273 22.40 12.35 37.35
C SER A 273 23.21 13.59 37.68
N ASP A 274 22.83 14.25 38.78
CA ASP A 274 23.75 14.87 39.75
C ASP A 274 22.96 15.81 40.68
N ARG A 275 22.41 15.24 41.76
CA ARG A 275 22.20 15.95 43.04
C ARG A 275 22.28 14.96 44.21
N ASP A 276 23.51 14.57 44.53
CA ASP A 276 23.91 14.32 45.91
C ASP A 276 24.77 15.52 46.36
N GLU A 277 24.14 16.48 47.06
CA GLU A 277 24.71 17.30 48.14
C GLU A 277 23.59 17.73 49.11
#